data_AF-A0A161PUE9-F1
#
_entry.id   AF-A0A161PUE9-F1
#
_cell.length_a   1.000
_cell.length_b   1.000
_cell.length_c   1.000
_cell.angle_alpha   90.00
_cell.angle_beta   90.00
_cell.angle_gamma   90.00
#
_symmetry.space_group_name_H-M   'P 1'
#
loop_
_entity.id
_entity.type
_entity.pdbx_description
1 polymer ?
#
loop_
_entity_poly.entity_id
_entity_poly.type
_entity_poly.pdbx_seq_one_letter_code
_entity_poly.pdbx_strand_id
1 'polypeptide(L)' 'MNFIKTVINSNKLSGIIDIPNELKNKVVEVIILPLADAPENKNIRKLKGALKKYKNPELINLEKEAWQKAVEEKHEHS' A
#
# COMPACT_ATOMS: atom_id res chain seq x y z
N MET A 1 6.93 -4.24 34.75
CA MET A 1 6.61 -3.75 33.39
C MET A 1 7.12 -2.33 33.30
N ASN A 2 8.17 -2.11 32.52
CA ASN A 2 8.80 -0.80 32.39
C ASN A 2 8.22 -0.11 31.15
N PHE A 3 7.52 1.00 31.35
CA PHE A 3 7.01 1.85 30.27
C PHE A 3 7.49 3.28 30.49
N ILE A 4 7.63 4.03 29.39
CA ILE A 4 8.04 5.43 29.44
C ILE A 4 6.81 6.29 29.11
N LYS A 5 6.56 7.29 29.95
CA LYS A 5 5.59 8.36 29.70
C LYS A 5 6.34 9.65 29.48
N THR A 6 5.98 10.38 28.43
CA THR A 6 6.56 11.70 28.16
C THR A 6 5.52 12.64 27.57
N VAL A 7 5.66 13.92 27.87
CA VAL A 7 4.82 14.98 27.33
C VAL A 7 5.62 15.71 26.27
N ILE A 8 5.19 15.62 25.01
CA ILE A 8 5.89 16.25 23.88
C ILE A 8 4.91 16.96 22.96
N ASN A 9 5.41 17.93 22.20
CA ASN A 9 4.64 18.53 21.12
C ASN A 9 4.51 17.53 19.97
N SER A 10 3.29 17.33 19.47
CA SER A 10 3.00 16.38 18.38
C SER A 10 3.75 16.68 17.08
N ASN A 11 4.23 17.90 16.88
CA ASN A 11 5.07 18.26 15.73
C ASN A 11 6.37 17.43 15.70
N LYS A 12 6.92 17.05 16.86
CA LYS A 12 8.11 16.18 16.93
C LYS A 12 7.85 14.75 16.44
N LEU A 13 6.59 14.31 16.43
CA LEU A 13 6.19 12.97 16.00
C LEU A 13 5.78 12.91 14.53
N SER A 14 5.57 14.07 13.88
CA SER A 14 4.98 14.18 12.54
C SER A 14 5.76 13.49 11.40
N GLY A 15 7.05 13.20 11.61
CA GLY A 15 7.89 12.45 10.66
C GLY A 15 8.20 11.01 11.09
N ILE A 16 7.67 10.55 12.22
CA ILE A 16 7.95 9.23 12.80
C ILE A 16 6.72 8.33 12.67
N ILE A 17 5.53 8.89 12.92
CA ILE A 17 4.25 8.19 12.85
C ILE A 17 3.19 9.09 12.21
N ASP A 18 2.19 8.47 11.57
CA ASP A 18 1.02 9.21 11.10
C ASP A 18 0.13 9.59 12.28
N ILE A 19 -0.03 10.89 12.49
CA ILE A 19 -0.83 11.45 13.58
C ILE A 19 -2.16 11.96 13.01
N PRO A 20 -3.31 11.63 13.63
CA PRO A 20 -4.59 12.22 13.30
C PRO A 20 -4.56 13.75 13.34
N ASN A 21 -5.28 14.40 12.43
CA ASN A 21 -5.29 15.87 12.33
C ASN A 21 -5.68 16.55 13.65
N GLU A 22 -6.55 15.91 14.44
CA GLU A 22 -7.01 16.41 15.74
C GLU A 22 -5.90 16.55 16.78
N LEU A 23 -4.81 15.79 16.63
CA LEU A 23 -3.68 15.75 17.55
C LEU A 23 -2.46 16.52 17.03
N LYS A 24 -2.52 17.10 15.82
CA LYS A 24 -1.44 17.93 15.25
C LYS A 24 -1.34 19.28 15.98
N ASN A 25 -0.13 19.84 16.08
CA ASN A 25 0.17 21.11 16.76
C ASN A 25 -0.30 21.20 18.21
N LYS A 26 -0.36 20.07 18.93
CA LYS A 26 -0.81 20.00 20.33
C LYS A 26 0.26 19.37 21.20
N VAL A 27 0.22 19.70 22.48
CA VAL A 27 0.99 18.98 23.49
C VAL A 27 0.25 17.68 23.79
N VAL A 28 0.91 16.55 23.57
CA VAL A 28 0.33 15.21 23.71
C VAL A 28 1.16 14.37 24.68
N GLU A 29 0.50 13.48 25.40
CA GLU A 29 1.17 12.46 26.22
C GLU A 29 1.47 11.25 25.31
N VAL A 30 2.73 10.80 25.34
CA VAL A 30 3.20 9.62 24.61
C VAL A 30 3.54 8.54 25.61
N ILE A 31 2.99 7.36 25.38
CA ILE A 31 3.21 6.17 26.21
C ILE A 31 3.90 5.13 25.33
N ILE A 32 5.12 4.75 25.69
CA ILE A 32 5.87 3.68 25.02
C ILE A 32 5.74 2.42 25.85
N LEU A 33 5.06 1.43 25.29
CA LEU A 33 4.83 0.14 25.91
C LEU A 33 5.68 -0.93 25.21
N PRO A 34 6.40 -1.79 25.95
CA PRO A 34 7.03 -2.95 25.34
C PRO A 34 5.94 -3.88 24.82
N LEU A 35 6.02 -4.22 23.53
CA LEU A 35 5.10 -5.16 22.93
C LEU A 35 5.48 -6.57 23.41
N ALA A 36 4.68 -7.16 24.29
CA ALA A 36 4.84 -8.56 24.66
C ALA A 36 4.49 -9.40 23.43
N ASP A 37 5.49 -10.11 22.89
CA ASP A 37 5.36 -11.11 21.83
C ASP A 37 4.52 -10.65 20.63
N ALA A 38 5.00 -9.63 19.92
CA ALA A 38 4.44 -9.28 18.63
C ALA A 38 4.49 -10.51 17.70
N PRO A 39 3.36 -11.05 17.20
CA PRO A 39 3.44 -11.98 16.09
C PRO A 39 4.03 -11.19 14.93
N GLU A 40 5.14 -11.65 14.36
CA GLU A 40 5.70 -11.10 13.13
C GLU A 40 4.67 -11.25 12.01
N ASN A 41 3.72 -10.33 11.91
CA ASN A 41 2.73 -10.34 10.85
C ASN A 41 3.34 -9.68 9.62
N LYS A 42 4.40 -10.30 9.08
CA LYS A 42 4.97 -9.98 7.76
C LYS A 42 4.04 -10.54 6.69
N ASN A 43 2.77 -10.14 6.67
CA ASN A 43 1.90 -10.35 5.52
C ASN A 43 2.26 -9.30 4.46
N ILE A 44 3.44 -9.48 3.84
CA ILE A 44 3.81 -8.77 2.62
C ILE A 44 2.85 -9.28 1.54
N ARG A 45 1.73 -8.59 1.35
CA ARG A 45 0.78 -8.88 0.27
C ARG A 45 1.52 -8.68 -1.05
N LYS A 46 2.01 -9.77 -1.65
CA LYS A 46 2.58 -9.73 -2.99
C LYS A 46 1.47 -9.37 -3.96
N LEU A 47 1.52 -8.17 -4.53
CA LEU A 47 0.58 -7.71 -5.57
C LEU A 47 0.62 -8.60 -6.82
N LYS A 48 1.74 -9.31 -7.03
CA LYS A 48 1.90 -10.29 -8.11
C LYS A 48 0.87 -11.42 -7.95
N GLY A 49 -0.09 -11.47 -8.87
CA GLY A 49 -1.13 -12.49 -8.91
C GLY A 49 -2.45 -12.09 -8.28
N ALA A 50 -2.60 -10.86 -7.78
CA ALA A 50 -3.88 -10.36 -7.24
C ALA A 50 -5.03 -10.42 -8.26
N LEU A 51 -4.71 -10.25 -9.55
CA LEU A 51 -5.67 -10.30 -10.66
C LEU A 51 -5.77 -11.69 -11.32
N LYS A 52 -5.13 -12.73 -10.76
CA LYS A 52 -5.12 -14.09 -11.36
C LYS A 52 -6.53 -14.65 -11.57
N LYS A 53 -7.50 -14.28 -10.73
CA LYS A 53 -8.91 -14.69 -10.86
C LYS A 53 -9.60 -14.19 -12.14
N TYR A 54 -9.07 -13.13 -12.77
CA TYR A 54 -9.60 -12.57 -14.00
C TYR A 54 -8.86 -13.07 -15.25
N LYS A 55 -7.88 -13.98 -15.08
CA LYS A 55 -7.11 -14.52 -16.20
C LYS A 55 -7.99 -15.49 -17.00
N ASN A 56 -8.30 -15.13 -18.24
CA ASN A 56 -8.88 -16.05 -19.21
C ASN A 56 -7.79 -16.57 -20.16
N PRO A 57 -7.40 -17.87 -20.13
CA PRO A 57 -6.30 -18.39 -20.93
C PRO A 57 -6.55 -18.34 -22.44
N GLU A 58 -7.80 -18.41 -22.88
CA GLU A 58 -8.16 -18.43 -24.31
C GLU A 58 -7.91 -17.06 -24.97
N LEU A 59 -8.09 -15.98 -24.22
CA LEU A 59 -7.94 -14.61 -24.72
C LEU A 59 -6.48 -14.14 -24.76
N ILE A 60 -5.55 -14.80 -24.06
CA ILE A 60 -4.16 -14.36 -23.96
C ILE A 60 -3.46 -14.31 -25.32
N ASN A 61 -3.77 -15.26 -26.20
CA ASN A 61 -3.18 -15.27 -27.54
C ASN A 61 -3.78 -14.17 -28.43
N LEU A 62 -5.09 -13.91 -28.27
CA LEU A 62 -5.78 -12.83 -28.99
C LEU A 62 -5.32 -11.44 -28.54
N GLU A 63 -5.06 -11.25 -27.24
CA GLU A 63 -4.54 -10.01 -26.66
C GLU A 63 -3.18 -9.61 -27.25
N LYS A 64 -2.33 -10.59 -27.58
CA LYS A 64 -1.02 -10.32 -28.20
C LYS A 64 -1.13 -9.74 -29.61
N GLU A 65 -2.09 -10.24 -30.38
CA GLU A 65 -2.32 -9.82 -31.77
C GLU A 65 -3.26 -8.62 -31.87
N ALA A 66 -3.97 -8.26 -30.79
CA ALA A 66 -4.97 -7.20 -30.78
C ALA A 66 -4.41 -5.85 -31.26
N TRP A 67 -3.18 -5.52 -30.86
CA TRP A 67 -2.51 -4.29 -31.32
C TRP A 67 -2.16 -4.32 -32.80
N GLN A 68 -1.67 -5.45 -33.30
CA GLN A 68 -1.34 -5.59 -34.72
C GLN A 68 -2.59 -5.44 -35.59
N LYS A 69 -3.67 -6.13 -35.23
CA LYS A 69 -4.97 -6.05 -35.93
C LYS A 69 -5.55 -4.64 -35.88
N ALA A 70 -5.54 -3.99 -34.73
CA ALA A 70 -6.06 -2.62 -34.60
C ALA A 70 -5.26 -1.60 -35.43
N VAL A 71 -3.97 -1.84 -35.65
CA VAL A 71 -3.12 -0.99 -36.51
C VAL A 71 -3.39 -1.29 -37.99
N GLU A 72 -3.48 -2.55 -38.40
CA GLU A 72 -3.90 -2.94 -39.76
C GLU A 72 -5.27 -2.34 -40.09
N GLU A 73 -6.31 -2.58 -39.29
CA GLU A 73 -7.65 -2.04 -39.52
C GLU A 73 -7.68 -0.51 -39.67
N LYS A 74 -6.80 0.20 -38.93
CA LYS A 74 -6.74 1.67 -38.98
C LYS A 74 -5.97 2.20 -40.19
N HIS A 75 -5.03 1.44 -40.74
CA HIS A 75 -4.13 1.86 -41.81
C HIS A 75 -4.38 1.17 -43.16
N GLU A 76 -5.20 0.13 -43.21
CA GLU A 76 -5.64 -0.55 -44.45
C GLU A 76 -6.56 0.33 -45.34
N HIS A 77 -7.05 1.45 -44.81
CA HIS A 77 -7.89 2.42 -45.53
C HIS A 77 -7.21 3.78 -45.80
N SER A 78 -5.87 3.86 -45.77
CA SER A 78 -5.09 5.04 -46.22
C SER A 78 -4.36 4.80 -47.52
#